data_AF-A0AA88ICR1-F1
#
_entry.id   AF-A0AA88ICR1-F1
#
_cell.length_a   1.000
_cell.length_b   1.000
_cell.length_c   1.000
_cell.angle_alpha   90.00
_cell.angle_beta   90.00
_cell.angle_gamma   90.00
#
_symmetry.space_group_name_H-M   'P 1'
#
loop_
_entity.id
_entity.type
_entity.pdbx_description
1 polymer ?
#
loop_
_entity_poly.entity_id
_entity_poly.type
_entity_poly.pdbx_seq_one_letter_code
_entity_poly.pdbx_strand_id
1 'polypeptide(L)'
;MLNLAEKFAEKPIVSENVERAFREKATLKDKAIFYVNVRKHFVAGIRHILNKRPLEKDGFLVALRCLSRIDMKDSRSIADIAVVAREIAIGVRSDVAQAEWLLLRTETGPREDITRIDHFWSHYFGLVNECGDSKYPELTKLIKAVLTLSHCSADVERGFSRSGRILGEDQALMSERVLDARLMVYDTLRFYYGGKPERFVITKELLNLARSAQSRY
;
A
#
# COMPACT_ATOMS: atom_id res chain seq x y z
N MET A 1 22.07 3.44 -23.02
CA MET A 1 20.78 4.00 -22.55
C MET A 1 19.94 4.50 -23.73
N LEU A 2 19.67 3.60 -24.69
CA LEU A 2 18.72 3.78 -25.78
C LEU A 2 17.63 2.73 -25.50
N ASN A 3 16.44 3.14 -25.06
CA ASN A 3 15.17 2.36 -25.06
C ASN A 3 14.07 2.84 -24.09
N LEU A 4 14.16 4.03 -23.46
CA LEU A 4 12.97 4.61 -22.81
C LEU A 4 12.17 5.50 -23.75
N ALA A 5 12.83 6.30 -24.60
CA ALA A 5 12.15 7.26 -25.49
C ALA A 5 11.27 6.60 -26.56
N GLU A 6 11.64 5.42 -27.07
CA GLU A 6 10.85 4.71 -28.08
C GLU A 6 9.59 4.04 -27.51
N LYS A 7 9.55 3.72 -26.20
CA LYS A 7 8.33 3.24 -25.53
C LYS A 7 7.27 4.33 -25.32
N PHE A 8 7.61 5.61 -25.47
CA PHE A 8 6.66 6.72 -25.34
C PHE A 8 6.01 7.14 -26.68
N ALA A 9 6.29 6.42 -27.77
CA ALA A 9 5.69 6.65 -29.09
C ALA A 9 4.31 5.98 -29.26
N GLU A 10 3.85 5.18 -28.29
CA GLU A 10 2.55 4.51 -28.40
C GLU A 10 1.37 5.48 -28.17
N LYS A 11 0.35 5.34 -29.02
CA LYS A 11 -0.93 6.02 -28.89
C LYS A 11 -1.49 5.68 -27.50
N PRO A 12 -1.86 6.67 -26.67
CA PRO A 12 -2.45 6.38 -25.37
C PRO A 12 -3.72 5.55 -25.57
N ILE A 13 -3.90 4.51 -24.75
CA ILE A 13 -5.09 3.68 -24.78
C ILE A 13 -6.27 4.58 -24.38
N VAL A 14 -7.21 4.79 -25.29
CA VAL A 14 -8.40 5.60 -25.03
C VAL A 14 -9.63 4.74 -25.24
N SER A 15 -10.64 4.92 -24.38
CA SER A 15 -11.87 4.14 -24.45
C SER A 15 -12.54 4.25 -25.83
N GLU A 16 -13.23 3.19 -26.23
CA GLU A 16 -13.92 3.07 -27.53
C GLU A 16 -14.92 4.21 -27.79
N ASN A 17 -15.54 4.75 -26.73
CA ASN A 17 -16.45 5.90 -26.79
C ASN A 17 -15.76 7.18 -27.27
N VAL A 18 -14.51 7.39 -26.84
CA VAL A 18 -13.71 8.56 -27.24
C VAL A 18 -13.19 8.38 -28.67
N GLU A 19 -12.85 7.15 -29.07
CA GLU A 19 -12.52 6.85 -30.47
C GLU A 19 -13.71 7.09 -31.41
N ARG A 20 -14.93 6.72 -30.97
CA ARG A 20 -16.17 6.96 -31.72
C ARG A 20 -16.44 8.45 -31.89
N ALA A 21 -16.31 9.24 -30.83
CA ALA A 21 -16.41 10.71 -30.88
C ALA A 21 -15.37 11.34 -31.82
N PHE A 22 -14.15 10.77 -31.87
CA PHE A 22 -13.11 11.21 -32.79
C PHE A 22 -13.36 10.84 -34.25
N ARG A 23 -14.14 9.80 -34.55
CA ARG A 23 -14.54 9.48 -35.93
C ARG A 23 -15.66 10.40 -36.43
N GLU A 24 -16.56 10.80 -35.54
CA GLU A 24 -17.77 11.56 -35.92
C GLU A 24 -17.54 13.08 -36.05
N LYS A 25 -16.63 13.68 -35.27
CA LYS A 25 -16.59 15.15 -35.13
C LYS A 25 -15.21 15.83 -35.14
N ALA A 26 -14.11 15.08 -35.28
CA ALA A 26 -12.79 15.64 -35.00
C ALA A 26 -11.80 15.60 -36.17
N THR A 27 -11.14 16.73 -36.39
CA THR A 27 -10.04 16.89 -37.35
C THR A 27 -8.77 16.19 -36.85
N LEU A 28 -7.86 15.80 -37.75
CA LEU A 28 -6.57 15.18 -37.38
C LEU A 28 -5.75 16.04 -36.40
N LYS A 29 -5.83 17.37 -36.52
CA LYS A 29 -5.18 18.32 -35.59
C LYS A 29 -5.78 18.26 -34.18
N ASP A 30 -7.10 18.14 -34.05
CA ASP A 30 -7.79 18.08 -32.76
C ASP A 30 -7.44 16.81 -32.00
N LYS A 31 -7.30 15.69 -32.73
CA LYS A 31 -6.83 14.41 -32.17
C LYS A 31 -5.43 14.53 -31.60
N ALA A 32 -4.51 15.16 -32.34
CA ALA A 32 -3.14 15.36 -31.90
C ALA A 32 -3.06 16.23 -30.64
N ILE A 33 -3.82 17.34 -30.60
CA ILE A 33 -3.90 18.23 -29.44
C ILE A 33 -4.48 17.50 -28.22
N PHE A 34 -5.52 16.69 -28.41
CA PHE A 34 -6.10 15.90 -27.33
C PHE A 34 -5.09 14.91 -26.73
N TYR A 35 -4.39 14.12 -27.55
CA TYR A 35 -3.40 13.17 -27.04
C TYR A 35 -2.27 13.86 -26.27
N VAL A 36 -1.82 15.01 -26.74
CA VAL A 36 -0.82 15.84 -26.03
C VAL A 36 -1.36 16.30 -24.68
N ASN A 37 -2.63 16.74 -24.62
CA ASN A 37 -3.25 17.20 -23.37
C ASN A 37 -3.50 16.06 -22.38
N VAL A 38 -3.94 14.89 -22.84
CA VAL A 38 -4.08 13.70 -22.01
C VAL A 38 -2.73 13.30 -21.41
N ARG A 39 -1.66 13.29 -22.20
CA ARG A 39 -0.30 13.02 -21.71
C ARG A 39 0.14 14.06 -20.70
N LYS A 40 -0.07 15.36 -20.98
CA LYS A 40 0.24 16.44 -20.03
C LYS A 40 -0.54 16.28 -18.73
N HIS A 41 -1.79 15.87 -18.78
CA HIS A 41 -2.62 15.61 -17.61
C HIS A 41 -2.06 14.46 -16.77
N PHE A 42 -1.73 13.32 -17.38
CA PHE A 42 -1.10 12.21 -16.67
C PHE A 42 0.25 12.59 -16.06
N VAL A 43 1.10 13.31 -16.80
CA VAL A 43 2.38 13.80 -16.29
C VAL A 43 2.19 14.78 -15.13
N ALA A 44 1.21 15.69 -15.22
CA ALA A 44 0.89 16.62 -14.14
C ALA A 44 0.33 15.89 -12.92
N GLY A 45 -0.55 14.91 -13.11
CA GLY A 45 -1.10 14.05 -12.05
C GLY A 45 -0.02 13.23 -11.35
N ILE A 46 0.87 12.58 -12.11
CA ILE A 46 2.01 11.84 -11.57
C ILE A 46 2.93 12.79 -10.80
N ARG A 47 3.25 13.97 -11.35
CA ARG A 47 4.08 14.97 -10.67
C ARG A 47 3.42 15.48 -9.39
N HIS A 48 2.10 15.67 -9.39
CA HIS A 48 1.34 16.05 -8.20
C HIS A 48 1.37 14.97 -7.13
N ILE A 49 1.20 13.70 -7.51
CA ILE A 49 1.31 12.55 -6.61
C ILE A 49 2.73 12.45 -6.06
N LEU A 50 3.76 12.58 -6.89
CA LEU A 50 5.16 12.60 -6.49
C LEU A 50 5.44 13.75 -5.51
N ASN A 51 4.95 14.95 -5.80
CA ASN A 51 5.14 16.12 -4.94
C ASN A 51 4.37 16.03 -3.60
N LYS A 52 3.30 15.24 -3.56
CA LYS A 52 2.54 14.92 -2.34
C LYS A 52 3.10 13.75 -1.55
N ARG A 53 4.17 13.08 -2.01
CA ARG A 53 4.77 11.98 -1.25
C ARG A 53 5.36 12.51 0.06
N PRO A 54 4.91 11.99 1.22
CA PRO A 54 5.54 12.29 2.51
C PRO A 54 6.99 11.74 2.60
N LEU A 55 7.35 10.80 1.71
CA LEU A 55 8.52 9.95 1.87
C LEU A 55 9.83 10.54 1.36
N GLU A 56 9.79 11.44 0.37
CA GLU A 56 11.00 11.91 -0.33
C GLU A 56 11.47 13.31 0.08
N LYS A 57 10.60 14.14 0.68
CA LYS A 57 10.92 15.57 0.87
C LYS A 57 11.74 15.90 2.11
N ASP A 58 11.69 15.09 3.18
CA ASP A 58 12.17 15.54 4.50
C ASP A 58 13.15 14.58 5.19
N GLY A 59 13.88 13.76 4.42
CA GLY A 59 14.81 12.80 5.02
C GLY A 59 14.12 11.73 5.88
N PHE A 60 12.79 11.60 5.75
CA PHE A 60 11.97 10.63 6.48
C PHE A 60 12.53 9.21 6.36
N LEU A 61 12.89 8.77 5.14
CA LEU A 61 13.51 7.46 4.92
C LEU A 61 14.87 7.30 5.62
N VAL A 62 15.61 8.39 5.78
CA VAL A 62 16.86 8.40 6.55
C VAL A 62 16.56 8.29 8.04
N ALA A 63 15.54 9.01 8.53
CA ALA A 63 15.08 8.92 9.91
C ALA A 63 14.60 7.50 10.27
N LEU A 64 14.03 6.74 9.32
CA LEU A 64 13.64 5.34 9.56
C LEU A 64 14.81 4.43 9.97
N ARG A 65 16.06 4.84 9.75
CA ARG A 65 17.24 4.09 10.21
C ARG A 65 17.26 3.88 11.71
N CYS A 66 16.65 4.79 12.48
CA CYS A 66 16.56 4.69 13.94
C CYS A 66 15.84 3.40 14.39
N LEU A 67 15.03 2.78 13.51
CA LEU A 67 14.35 1.52 13.77
C LEU A 67 15.28 0.28 13.68
N SER A 68 16.51 0.46 13.22
CA SER A 68 17.51 -0.60 13.23
C SER A 68 18.05 -0.82 14.64
N ARG A 69 18.37 -2.07 14.97
CA ARG A 69 18.92 -2.45 16.28
C ARG A 69 20.19 -1.69 16.66
N ILE A 70 20.98 -1.29 15.65
CA ILE A 70 22.27 -0.63 15.82
C ILE A 70 22.06 0.87 16.04
N ASP A 71 21.30 1.52 15.16
CA ASP A 71 21.13 2.98 15.17
C ASP A 71 20.17 3.46 16.27
N MET A 72 19.34 2.57 16.85
CA MET A 72 18.47 2.88 18.01
C MET A 72 19.23 3.43 19.22
N LYS A 73 20.51 3.04 19.38
CA LYS A 73 21.36 3.52 20.47
C LYS A 73 22.03 4.86 20.18
N ASP A 74 22.01 5.36 18.94
CA ASP A 74 22.59 6.66 18.60
C ASP A 74 21.76 7.78 19.25
N SER A 75 22.43 8.85 19.67
CA SER A 75 21.80 10.08 20.18
C SER A 75 20.92 10.75 19.12
N ARG A 76 21.21 10.55 17.83
CA ARG A 76 20.40 11.08 16.71
C ARG A 76 19.02 10.42 16.57
N SER A 77 18.86 9.19 17.08
CA SER A 77 17.62 8.42 16.97
C SER A 77 16.38 9.13 17.57
N ILE A 78 16.59 10.02 18.55
CA ILE A 78 15.51 10.79 19.18
C ILE A 78 14.97 11.86 18.23
N ALA A 79 15.85 12.55 17.49
CA ALA A 79 15.43 13.51 16.48
C ALA A 79 14.74 12.79 15.32
N ASP A 80 15.25 11.60 14.95
CA ASP A 80 14.67 10.77 13.90
C ASP A 80 13.25 10.32 14.24
N ILE A 81 13.01 9.79 15.46
CA ILE A 81 11.66 9.37 15.86
C ILE A 81 10.68 10.54 15.94
N ALA A 82 11.17 11.75 16.28
CA ALA A 82 10.36 12.97 16.28
C ALA A 82 9.89 13.36 14.87
N VAL A 83 10.79 13.27 13.89
CA VAL A 83 10.47 13.48 12.47
C VAL A 83 9.46 12.43 12.01
N VAL A 84 9.72 11.15 12.32
CA VAL A 84 8.82 10.05 11.92
C VAL A 84 7.42 10.20 12.52
N ALA A 85 7.32 10.58 13.80
CA ALA A 85 6.04 10.81 14.46
C ALA A 85 5.25 12.00 13.88
N ARG A 86 5.95 13.02 13.36
CA ARG A 86 5.32 14.20 12.75
C ARG A 86 4.79 13.91 11.35
N GLU A 87 5.55 13.17 10.56
CA GLU A 87 5.20 12.87 9.17
C GLU A 87 4.13 11.77 9.04
N ILE A 88 4.00 10.91 10.06
CA ILE A 88 3.00 9.85 10.06
C ILE A 88 1.65 10.38 10.55
N ALA A 89 0.70 10.49 9.63
CA ALA A 89 -0.67 10.97 9.86
C ALA A 89 -1.57 9.95 10.61
N ILE A 90 -1.13 9.45 11.77
CA ILE A 90 -1.84 8.41 12.56
C ILE A 90 -2.26 8.95 13.94
N GLY A 91 -2.08 10.24 14.18
CA GLY A 91 -2.45 10.88 15.44
C GLY A 91 -1.55 10.47 16.62
N VAL A 92 -0.30 10.13 16.34
CA VAL A 92 0.71 9.83 17.36
C VAL A 92 1.22 11.13 17.98
N ARG A 93 1.29 11.16 19.31
CA ARG A 93 1.85 12.30 20.04
C ARG A 93 3.38 12.27 20.00
N SER A 94 3.99 13.18 19.22
CA SER A 94 5.45 13.24 19.02
C SER A 94 6.25 13.43 20.32
N ASP A 95 5.72 14.20 21.28
CA ASP A 95 6.33 14.43 22.59
C ASP A 95 6.36 13.14 23.44
N VAL A 96 5.26 12.39 23.45
CA VAL A 96 5.14 11.13 24.18
C VAL A 96 5.97 10.04 23.52
N ALA A 97 5.94 9.95 22.19
CA ALA A 97 6.74 8.98 21.44
C ALA A 97 8.25 9.16 21.69
N GLN A 98 8.74 10.39 21.80
CA GLN A 98 10.14 10.67 22.15
C GLN A 98 10.47 10.28 23.59
N ALA A 99 9.58 10.55 24.55
CA ALA A 99 9.77 10.13 25.93
C ALA A 99 9.80 8.59 26.06
N GLU A 100 8.87 7.89 25.39
CA GLU A 100 8.84 6.43 25.31
C GLU A 100 10.12 5.88 24.66
N TRP A 101 10.63 6.54 23.61
CA TRP A 101 11.88 6.16 22.95
C TRP A 101 13.09 6.25 23.88
N LEU A 102 13.17 7.31 24.70
CA LEU A 102 14.23 7.47 25.70
C LEU A 102 14.21 6.34 26.74
N LEU A 103 13.02 5.98 27.23
CA LEU A 103 12.83 4.87 28.16
C LEU A 103 13.17 3.52 27.51
N LEU A 104 12.83 3.32 26.24
CA LEU A 104 13.14 2.07 25.55
C LEU A 104 14.64 1.86 25.37
N ARG A 105 15.45 2.92 25.27
CA ARG A 105 16.92 2.84 25.15
C ARG A 105 17.60 2.32 26.42
N THR A 106 16.97 2.47 27.59
CA THR A 106 17.49 1.95 28.86
C THR A 106 17.02 0.53 29.15
N GLU A 107 16.04 0.04 28.38
CA GLU A 107 15.48 -1.30 28.51
C GLU A 107 16.48 -2.37 28.06
N THR A 108 16.44 -3.54 28.70
CA THR A 108 17.26 -4.67 28.27
C THR A 108 16.71 -5.20 26.95
N GLY A 109 17.58 -5.26 25.92
CA GLY A 109 17.16 -5.66 24.59
C GLY A 109 16.83 -7.16 24.47
N PRO A 110 16.09 -7.55 23.42
CA PRO A 110 15.84 -8.95 23.13
C PRO A 110 17.15 -9.69 22.78
N ARG A 111 17.13 -11.03 22.94
CA ARG A 111 18.27 -11.91 22.63
C ARG A 111 18.84 -11.65 21.23
N GLU A 112 20.15 -11.77 21.10
CA GLU A 112 20.90 -11.45 19.87
C GLU A 112 20.51 -12.28 18.64
N ASP A 113 19.87 -13.42 18.85
CA ASP A 113 19.55 -14.41 17.81
C ASP A 113 18.36 -14.01 16.91
N ILE A 114 17.66 -12.91 17.20
CA ILE A 114 16.51 -12.46 16.42
C ILE A 114 16.97 -11.68 15.18
N THR A 115 16.92 -12.35 14.01
CA THR A 115 17.34 -11.78 12.73
C THR A 115 16.28 -10.91 12.05
N ARG A 116 14.99 -11.14 12.31
CA ARG A 116 13.91 -10.37 11.68
C ARG A 116 13.46 -9.18 12.52
N ILE A 117 13.31 -8.03 11.86
CA ILE A 117 12.91 -6.76 12.48
C ILE A 117 11.54 -6.80 13.15
N ASP A 118 10.59 -7.57 12.62
CA ASP A 118 9.25 -7.70 13.20
C ASP A 118 9.26 -8.48 14.51
N HIS A 119 10.02 -9.57 14.61
CA HIS A 119 10.21 -10.29 15.87
C HIS A 119 10.97 -9.46 16.90
N PHE A 120 11.94 -8.65 16.46
CA PHE A 120 12.68 -7.74 17.33
C PHE A 120 11.73 -6.72 17.99
N TRP A 121 10.89 -6.04 17.20
CA TRP A 121 9.94 -5.07 17.74
C TRP A 121 8.77 -5.71 18.49
N SER A 122 8.37 -6.93 18.11
CA SER A 122 7.32 -7.68 18.81
C SER A 122 7.65 -7.94 20.28
N HIS A 123 8.94 -8.04 20.64
CA HIS A 123 9.35 -8.16 22.04
C HIS A 123 8.92 -6.92 22.84
N TYR A 124 9.22 -5.74 22.34
CA TYR A 124 8.88 -4.47 22.99
C TYR A 124 7.37 -4.18 22.98
N PHE A 125 6.65 -4.63 21.95
CA PHE A 125 5.18 -4.51 21.90
C PHE A 125 4.47 -5.36 22.95
N GLY A 126 5.11 -6.44 23.42
CA GLY A 126 4.56 -7.32 24.45
C GLY A 126 4.84 -6.86 25.88
N LEU A 127 5.62 -5.79 26.07
CA LEU A 127 5.93 -5.28 27.40
C LEU A 127 4.71 -4.57 27.98
N VAL A 128 4.34 -4.97 29.19
CA VAL A 128 3.24 -4.36 29.97
C VAL A 128 3.80 -3.64 31.18
N ASN A 129 3.11 -2.59 31.59
CA ASN A 129 3.38 -1.88 32.83
C ASN A 129 2.77 -2.63 34.04
N GLU A 130 2.97 -2.09 35.24
CA GLU A 130 2.47 -2.68 36.49
C GLU A 130 0.92 -2.76 36.55
N CYS A 131 0.23 -1.95 35.75
CA CYS A 131 -1.22 -1.96 35.62
C CYS A 131 -1.74 -2.97 34.57
N GLY A 132 -0.85 -3.65 33.84
CA GLY A 132 -1.21 -4.57 32.75
C GLY A 132 -1.47 -3.87 31.40
N ASP A 133 -1.27 -2.56 31.31
CA ASP A 133 -1.38 -1.81 30.05
C ASP A 133 -0.08 -1.88 29.25
N SER A 134 -0.15 -1.64 27.94
CA SER A 134 1.02 -1.54 27.07
C SER A 134 2.02 -0.52 27.61
N LYS A 135 3.29 -0.91 27.78
CA LYS A 135 4.34 -0.06 28.33
C LYS A 135 4.72 1.11 27.40
N TYR A 136 4.63 0.90 26.09
CA TYR A 136 4.96 1.90 25.06
C TYR A 136 3.85 2.03 24.01
N PRO A 137 2.68 2.58 24.37
CA PRO A 137 1.52 2.61 23.49
C PRO A 137 1.71 3.46 22.24
N GLU A 138 2.29 4.66 22.36
CA GLU A 138 2.45 5.58 21.23
C GLU A 138 3.56 5.09 20.29
N LEU A 139 4.65 4.59 20.85
CA LEU A 139 5.74 4.03 20.09
C LEU A 139 5.34 2.73 19.38
N THR A 140 4.54 1.87 20.03
CA THR A 140 4.00 0.66 19.39
C THR A 140 3.15 0.99 18.17
N LYS A 141 2.26 1.99 18.27
CA LYS A 141 1.45 2.46 17.13
C LYS A 141 2.35 2.99 16.02
N LEU A 142 3.31 3.84 16.37
CA LEU A 142 4.22 4.47 15.42
C LEU A 142 5.06 3.44 14.65
N ILE A 143 5.72 2.53 15.35
CA ILE A 143 6.59 1.52 14.73
C ILE A 143 5.79 0.57 13.86
N LYS A 144 4.62 0.09 14.32
CA LYS A 144 3.73 -0.75 13.49
C LYS A 144 3.37 -0.05 12.18
N ALA A 145 2.98 1.23 12.26
CA ALA A 145 2.65 2.01 11.09
C ALA A 145 3.80 2.15 10.10
N VAL A 146 5.00 2.48 10.60
CA VAL A 146 6.19 2.57 9.75
C VAL A 146 6.50 1.23 9.08
N LEU A 147 6.49 0.13 9.85
CA LEU A 147 6.83 -1.19 9.32
C LEU A 147 5.80 -1.68 8.28
N THR A 148 4.55 -1.24 8.38
CA THR A 148 3.52 -1.52 7.35
C THR A 148 3.68 -0.67 6.09
N LEU A 149 4.38 0.47 6.16
CA LEU A 149 4.53 1.40 5.04
C LEU A 149 5.29 0.79 3.86
N SER A 150 6.30 -0.04 4.15
CA SER A 150 7.08 -0.76 3.13
C SER A 150 6.25 -1.82 2.40
N HIS A 151 5.22 -2.36 3.05
CA HIS A 151 4.30 -3.34 2.47
C HIS A 151 3.23 -2.71 1.60
N CYS A 152 2.78 -1.49 1.92
CA CYS A 152 1.67 -0.83 1.22
C CYS A 152 1.89 -0.70 -0.30
N SER A 153 3.10 -0.42 -0.77
CA SER A 153 3.37 -0.34 -2.22
C SER A 153 3.36 -1.73 -2.88
N ALA A 154 3.97 -2.72 -2.22
CA ALA A 154 4.08 -4.07 -2.76
C ALA A 154 2.73 -4.77 -2.88
N ASP A 155 1.82 -4.54 -1.93
CA ASP A 155 0.48 -5.16 -1.96
C ASP A 155 -0.40 -4.55 -3.04
N VAL A 156 -0.30 -3.24 -3.27
CA VAL A 156 -0.99 -2.55 -4.37
C VAL A 156 -0.48 -3.04 -5.73
N GLU A 157 0.84 -3.18 -5.91
CA GLU A 157 1.43 -3.72 -7.14
C GLU A 157 1.03 -5.19 -7.40
N ARG A 158 0.96 -6.01 -6.35
CA ARG A 158 0.45 -7.39 -6.43
C ARG A 158 -1.04 -7.38 -6.81
N GLY A 159 -1.82 -6.46 -6.26
CA GLY A 159 -3.22 -6.24 -6.60
C GLY A 159 -3.38 -5.94 -8.10
N PHE A 160 -2.67 -4.94 -8.61
CA PHE A 160 -2.68 -4.59 -10.04
C PHE A 160 -2.23 -5.72 -10.94
N SER A 161 -1.16 -6.44 -10.58
CA SER A 161 -0.70 -7.60 -11.35
C SER A 161 -1.76 -8.70 -11.46
N ARG A 162 -2.53 -8.91 -10.37
CA ARG A 162 -3.63 -9.88 -10.36
C ARG A 162 -4.81 -9.41 -11.18
N SER A 163 -5.21 -8.15 -11.03
CA SER A 163 -6.28 -7.57 -11.84
C SER A 163 -5.93 -7.60 -13.33
N GLY A 164 -4.69 -7.28 -13.70
CA GLY A 164 -4.21 -7.33 -15.08
C GLY A 164 -4.27 -8.74 -15.70
N ARG A 165 -4.03 -9.81 -14.92
CA ARG A 165 -4.22 -11.20 -15.38
C ARG A 165 -5.69 -11.57 -15.61
N ILE A 166 -6.61 -10.95 -14.88
CA ILE A 166 -8.05 -11.22 -14.99
C ILE A 166 -8.64 -10.44 -16.17
N LEU A 167 -8.15 -9.23 -16.45
CA LEU A 167 -8.64 -8.34 -17.52
C LEU A 167 -8.09 -8.67 -18.93
N GLY A 168 -7.65 -9.91 -19.18
CA GLY A 168 -7.15 -10.36 -20.50
C GLY A 168 -8.21 -10.33 -21.61
N GLU A 169 -7.78 -10.61 -22.85
CA GLU A 169 -8.55 -10.38 -24.11
C GLU A 169 -9.98 -10.97 -24.12
N ASP A 170 -10.25 -12.10 -23.45
CA ASP A 170 -11.58 -12.72 -23.37
C ASP A 170 -12.46 -12.25 -22.19
N GLN A 171 -11.92 -11.45 -21.25
CA GLN A 171 -12.59 -11.04 -20.00
C GLN A 171 -12.74 -9.52 -19.83
N ALA A 172 -12.50 -8.74 -20.89
CA ALA A 172 -12.66 -7.29 -20.93
C ALA A 172 -14.10 -6.79 -20.65
N LEU A 173 -15.08 -7.70 -20.51
CA LEU A 173 -16.48 -7.43 -20.19
C LEU A 173 -16.81 -7.54 -18.69
N MET A 174 -15.87 -7.90 -17.81
CA MET A 174 -16.13 -7.91 -16.37
C MET A 174 -16.32 -6.49 -15.85
N SER A 175 -17.46 -6.23 -15.20
CA SER A 175 -17.67 -4.99 -14.47
C SER A 175 -16.74 -4.90 -13.26
N GLU A 176 -16.40 -3.67 -12.85
CA GLU A 176 -15.58 -3.37 -11.66
C GLU A 176 -16.06 -4.16 -10.43
N ARG A 177 -17.39 -4.21 -10.22
CA ARG A 177 -18.02 -4.93 -9.11
C ARG A 177 -17.72 -6.43 -9.12
N VAL A 178 -17.65 -7.06 -10.30
CA VAL A 178 -17.34 -8.50 -10.43
C VAL A 178 -15.85 -8.74 -10.18
N LEU A 179 -14.99 -7.84 -10.66
CA LEU A 179 -13.55 -7.90 -10.38
C LEU A 179 -13.28 -7.78 -8.87
N ASP A 180 -13.88 -6.80 -8.21
CA ASP A 180 -13.74 -6.60 -6.76
C ASP A 180 -14.23 -7.81 -5.96
N ALA A 181 -15.42 -8.33 -6.29
CA ALA A 181 -15.96 -9.51 -5.63
C ALA A 181 -15.03 -10.72 -5.79
N ARG A 182 -14.46 -10.92 -6.99
CA ARG A 182 -13.54 -12.02 -7.26
C ARG A 182 -12.22 -11.87 -6.50
N LEU A 183 -11.65 -10.67 -6.47
CA LEU A 183 -10.43 -10.38 -5.72
C LEU A 183 -10.64 -10.60 -4.21
N MET A 184 -11.77 -10.13 -3.68
CA MET A 184 -12.15 -10.30 -2.27
C MET A 184 -12.30 -11.77 -1.88
N VAL A 185 -12.97 -12.58 -2.70
CA VAL A 185 -13.11 -14.03 -2.44
C VAL A 185 -11.75 -14.72 -2.46
N TYR A 186 -10.90 -14.41 -3.44
CA TYR A 186 -9.55 -14.98 -3.50
C TYR A 186 -8.72 -14.61 -2.28
N ASP A 187 -8.70 -13.33 -1.88
CA ASP A 187 -7.94 -12.87 -0.72
C ASP A 187 -8.46 -13.52 0.56
N THR A 188 -9.78 -13.64 0.68
CA THR A 188 -10.41 -14.32 1.81
C THR A 188 -9.94 -15.78 1.92
N LEU A 189 -9.98 -16.52 0.81
CA LEU A 189 -9.51 -17.91 0.75
C LEU A 189 -8.01 -18.03 1.06
N ARG A 190 -7.20 -17.09 0.57
CA ARG A 190 -5.76 -17.10 0.79
C ARG A 190 -5.40 -16.81 2.24
N PHE A 191 -5.93 -15.74 2.83
CA PHE A 191 -5.54 -15.26 4.16
C PHE A 191 -6.23 -16.03 5.29
N TYR A 192 -7.54 -16.28 5.19
CA TYR A 192 -8.29 -16.91 6.28
C TYR A 192 -8.34 -18.44 6.18
N TYR A 193 -8.25 -18.98 4.97
CA TYR A 193 -8.32 -20.43 4.74
C TYR A 193 -6.98 -21.03 4.30
N GLY A 194 -5.89 -20.27 4.34
CA GLY A 194 -4.54 -20.75 4.02
C GLY A 194 -4.39 -21.24 2.58
N GLY A 195 -5.19 -20.69 1.66
CA GLY A 195 -5.22 -21.10 0.26
C GLY A 195 -5.87 -22.47 0.03
N LYS A 196 -6.63 -22.98 1.00
CA LYS A 196 -7.32 -24.29 0.95
C LYS A 196 -8.82 -24.11 0.77
N PRO A 197 -9.35 -24.20 -0.47
CA PRO A 197 -10.77 -24.02 -0.75
C PRO A 197 -11.65 -25.00 0.01
N GLU A 198 -11.15 -26.19 0.31
CA GLU A 198 -11.87 -27.25 1.03
C GLU A 198 -12.25 -26.86 2.47
N ARG A 199 -11.58 -25.86 3.04
CA ARG A 199 -11.89 -25.36 4.39
C ARG A 199 -12.97 -24.29 4.38
N PHE A 200 -13.36 -23.80 3.21
CA PHE A 200 -14.35 -22.74 3.08
C PHE A 200 -15.75 -23.31 3.32
N VAL A 201 -16.45 -22.76 4.32
CA VAL A 201 -17.80 -23.21 4.65
C VAL A 201 -18.79 -22.61 3.66
N ILE A 202 -19.37 -23.46 2.83
CA ILE A 202 -20.43 -23.07 1.90
C ILE A 202 -21.75 -22.96 2.67
N THR A 203 -22.23 -21.75 2.87
CA THR A 203 -23.51 -21.51 3.54
C THR A 203 -24.70 -21.79 2.61
N LYS A 204 -25.86 -22.12 3.20
CA LYS A 204 -27.11 -22.29 2.43
C LYS A 204 -27.51 -21.01 1.67
N GLU A 205 -27.20 -19.84 2.24
CA GLU A 205 -27.40 -18.55 1.58
C GLU A 205 -26.54 -18.43 0.32
N LEU A 206 -25.26 -18.82 0.38
CA LEU A 206 -24.36 -18.79 -0.78
C LEU A 206 -24.85 -19.72 -1.91
N LEU A 207 -25.37 -20.90 -1.55
CA LEU A 207 -25.97 -21.83 -2.52
C LEU A 207 -27.23 -21.23 -3.17
N ASN A 208 -28.07 -20.57 -2.39
CA ASN A 208 -29.27 -19.90 -2.92
C ASN A 208 -28.91 -18.71 -3.83
N LEU A 209 -27.92 -17.92 -3.44
CA LEU A 209 -27.39 -16.83 -4.26
C LEU A 209 -26.82 -17.34 -5.58
N ALA A 210 -26.03 -18.41 -5.56
CA ALA A 210 -25.48 -19.03 -6.77
C ALA A 210 -26.57 -19.53 -7.72
N ARG A 211 -27.62 -20.18 -7.18
CA ARG A 211 -28.78 -20.62 -7.99
C ARG A 211 -29.53 -19.45 -8.61
N SER A 212 -29.69 -18.35 -7.88
CA SER A 212 -30.36 -17.14 -8.39
C SER A 212 -29.50 -16.30 -9.34
N ALA A 213 -28.18 -16.48 -9.35
CA ALA A 213 -27.28 -15.72 -10.21
C ALA A 213 -27.50 -16.05 -11.69
N GLN A 214 -27.84 -17.31 -12.00
CA GLN A 214 -28.11 -17.76 -13.36
C GLN A 214 -29.41 -17.19 -13.93
N SER A 215 -30.35 -16.71 -13.10
CA SER A 215 -31.57 -16.06 -13.58
C SER A 215 -31.39 -14.56 -13.88
N ARG A 216 -30.21 -14.00 -13.59
CA ARG A 216 -29.88 -12.57 -13.73
C ARG A 216 -28.86 -12.28 -14.85
N TYR A 217 -28.33 -13.33 -15.46
CA TYR A 217 -27.45 -13.30 -16.64
C TYR A 217 -28.17 -13.95 -17.81
#